data_AF-A0A830BK34-F1
#
_entry.id   AF-A0A830BK34-F1
#
_cell.length_a   1.000
_cell.length_b   1.000
_cell.length_c   1.000
_cell.angle_alpha   90.00
_cell.angle_beta   90.00
_cell.angle_gamma   90.00
#
_symmetry.space_group_name_H-M   'P 1'
#
loop_
_entity.id
_entity.type
_entity.pdbx_description
1 polymer ?
#
loop_
_entity_poly.entity_id
_entity_poly.type
_entity_poly.pdbx_seq_one_letter_code
_entity_poly.pdbx_strand_id
1 'polypeptide(L)'
;MLLARIIGMLGPIDKDMLQDGQETHKYFTKEYDLYYINEDTNELEYIIPDESSLEHHLQISDSLFLDFLSYLLEINPKRRPNARYALQHPWLSHLYDI
;
A
#
# COMPACT_ATOMS: atom_id res chain seq x y z
N MET A 1 -5.93 -5.79 -10.41
CA MET A 1 -4.56 -6.21 -10.05
C MET A 1 -4.27 -5.89 -8.59
N LEU A 2 -3.49 -6.71 -7.85
CA LEU A 2 -3.20 -6.47 -6.42
C LEU A 2 -2.48 -5.13 -6.19
N LEU A 3 -1.50 -4.79 -7.02
CA LEU A 3 -0.70 -3.59 -6.89
C LEU A 3 -1.53 -2.30 -7.00
N ALA A 4 -2.53 -2.27 -7.89
CA ALA A 4 -3.47 -1.16 -7.99
C ALA A 4 -4.27 -0.96 -6.70
N ARG A 5 -4.70 -2.07 -6.06
CA ARG A 5 -5.41 -2.00 -4.77
C ARG A 5 -4.51 -1.49 -3.66
N ILE A 6 -3.25 -1.93 -3.62
CA ILE A 6 -2.26 -1.45 -2.65
C ILE A 6 -2.06 0.06 -2.82
N ILE A 7 -1.86 0.52 -4.05
CA ILE A 7 -1.66 1.95 -4.35
C ILE A 7 -2.89 2.77 -3.99
N GLY A 8 -4.08 2.28 -4.33
CA GLY A 8 -5.35 2.94 -3.99
C GLY A 8 -5.57 3.09 -2.48
N MET A 9 -5.21 2.07 -1.69
CA MET A 9 -5.42 2.06 -0.23
C MET A 9 -4.33 2.75 0.57
N LEU A 10 -3.07 2.58 0.17
CA LEU A 10 -1.89 2.97 0.97
C LEU A 10 -1.10 4.12 0.33
N GLY A 11 -1.48 4.56 -0.87
CA GLY A 11 -0.80 5.60 -1.62
C GLY A 11 0.26 5.08 -2.59
N PRO A 12 0.92 5.99 -3.32
CA PRO A 12 1.88 5.64 -4.37
C PRO A 12 3.10 4.91 -3.82
N ILE A 13 3.71 4.05 -4.65
CA ILE A 13 5.01 3.44 -4.34
C ILE A 13 6.11 4.48 -4.47
N ASP A 14 7.01 4.55 -3.48
CA ASP A 14 8.14 5.47 -3.53
C ASP A 14 9.01 5.26 -4.78
N LYS A 15 9.49 6.37 -5.34
CA LYS A 15 10.32 6.34 -6.56
C LYS A 15 11.61 5.55 -6.39
N ASP A 16 12.27 5.60 -5.23
CA ASP A 16 13.50 4.84 -4.98
C ASP A 16 13.22 3.33 -5.02
N MET A 17 12.08 2.89 -4.47
CA MET A 17 11.65 1.49 -4.54
C MET A 17 11.39 1.03 -5.98
N LEU A 18 10.76 1.89 -6.80
CA LEU A 18 10.51 1.57 -8.21
C LEU A 18 11.81 1.51 -9.02
N GLN A 19 12.77 2.39 -8.73
CA GLN A 19 14.09 2.40 -9.36
C GLN A 19 14.91 1.14 -9.03
N ASP A 20 14.87 0.69 -7.77
CA ASP A 20 15.61 -0.48 -7.30
C ASP A 20 14.91 -1.82 -7.63
N GLY A 21 13.64 -1.78 -8.05
CA GLY A 21 12.83 -2.97 -8.31
C GLY A 21 13.21 -3.70 -9.60
N GLN A 22 13.70 -4.94 -9.46
CA GLN A 22 14.07 -5.80 -10.60
C GLN A 22 12.93 -6.01 -11.61
N GLU A 23 11.71 -6.15 -11.10
CA GLU A 23 10.52 -6.49 -11.89
C GLU A 23 9.60 -5.29 -12.12
N THR A 24 10.03 -4.06 -11.79
CA THR A 24 9.23 -2.83 -11.96
C THR A 24 8.69 -2.70 -13.39
N HIS A 25 9.52 -3.02 -14.38
CA HIS A 25 9.19 -2.94 -15.80
C HIS A 25 8.03 -3.85 -16.23
N LYS A 26 7.61 -4.82 -15.41
CA LYS A 26 6.45 -5.68 -15.72
C LYS A 26 5.11 -5.01 -15.42
N TYR A 27 5.13 -3.98 -14.57
CA TYR A 27 3.92 -3.37 -14.02
C TYR A 27 3.87 -1.87 -14.25
N PHE A 28 5.01 -1.21 -14.47
CA PHE A 28 5.12 0.24 -14.55
C PHE A 28 5.82 0.70 -15.82
N THR A 29 5.31 1.78 -16.43
CA THR A 29 5.97 2.47 -17.54
C THR A 29 7.27 3.15 -17.08
N LYS A 30 8.01 3.75 -18.02
CA LYS A 30 9.22 4.54 -17.68
C LYS A 30 8.90 5.76 -16.84
N GLU A 31 7.67 6.27 -16.98
CA GLU A 31 7.09 7.37 -16.23
C GLU A 31 6.48 6.91 -14.90
N TYR A 32 6.55 5.60 -14.60
CA TYR A 32 5.98 4.94 -13.42
C TYR A 32 4.45 4.89 -13.38
N ASP A 33 3.80 4.93 -14.53
CA ASP A 33 2.36 4.67 -14.63
C ASP A 33 2.10 3.17 -14.60
N LEU A 34 1.08 2.75 -13.85
CA LEU A 34 0.72 1.35 -13.72
C LEU A 34 0.02 0.84 -14.98
N TYR A 35 0.40 -0.33 -15.48
CA TYR A 35 -0.21 -0.93 -16.66
C TYR A 35 -0.28 -2.46 -16.58
N TYR A 36 -1.02 -3.06 -17.50
CA TYR A 36 -0.94 -4.48 -17.84
C TYR A 36 -0.99 -4.68 -19.36
N ILE A 37 -0.57 -5.85 -19.84
CA ILE A 37 -0.79 -6.25 -21.23
C ILE A 37 -2.06 -7.08 -21.28
N ASN A 38 -3.03 -6.66 -22.08
CA ASN A 38 -4.24 -7.41 -22.32
C ASN A 38 -3.91 -8.67 -23.12
N GLU A 39 -4.26 -9.86 -22.61
CA GLU A 39 -3.91 -11.14 -23.24
C GLU A 39 -4.68 -11.39 -24.55
N ASP A 40 -5.87 -10.80 -24.71
CA ASP A 40 -6.72 -10.98 -25.89
C ASP A 40 -6.29 -10.07 -27.04
N THR A 41 -5.90 -8.82 -26.75
CA THR A 41 -5.52 -7.82 -27.77
C THR A 41 -4.00 -7.65 -27.91
N ASN A 42 -3.23 -8.12 -26.94
CA ASN A 42 -1.79 -7.90 -26.82
C ASN A 42 -1.42 -6.39 -26.76
N GLU A 43 -2.34 -5.56 -26.29
CA GLU A 43 -2.16 -4.12 -26.13
C GLU A 43 -1.83 -3.74 -24.69
N LEU A 44 -1.10 -2.64 -24.51
CA LEU A 44 -0.82 -2.06 -23.20
C LEU A 44 -2.02 -1.24 -22.74
N GLU A 45 -2.54 -1.56 -21.56
CA GLU A 45 -3.64 -0.83 -20.92
C GLU A 45 -3.21 -0.25 -19.57
N TYR A 46 -3.47 1.04 -19.39
CA TYR A 46 -3.20 1.73 -18.13
C TYR A 46 -4.20 1.32 -17.05
N ILE A 47 -3.69 1.20 -15.83
CA ILE A 47 -4.49 0.95 -14.64
C ILE A 47 -4.50 2.22 -13.81
N ILE A 48 -5.69 2.78 -13.63
CA ILE A 48 -5.92 3.89 -12.69
C ILE A 48 -6.33 3.24 -11.36
N PRO A 49 -5.51 3.33 -10.30
CA PRO A 49 -5.91 2.87 -8.98
C PRO A 49 -7.14 3.65 -8.49
N ASP A 50 -8.12 2.94 -7.93
CA ASP A 50 -9.24 3.61 -7.25
C ASP A 50 -8.70 4.37 -6.04
N GLU A 51 -9.01 5.67 -5.93
CA GLU A 51 -8.71 6.44 -4.73
C GLU A 51 -9.62 5.97 -3.58
N SER A 52 -9.04 5.29 -2.61
CA SER A 52 -9.75 4.79 -1.43
C SER A 52 -8.91 4.98 -0.18
N SER A 53 -9.43 4.53 0.96
CA SER A 53 -8.69 4.56 2.22
C SER A 53 -8.65 3.18 2.86
N LEU A 54 -7.60 2.93 3.64
CA LEU A 54 -7.50 1.73 4.48
C LEU A 54 -8.74 1.57 5.38
N GLU A 55 -9.27 2.68 5.90
CA GLU A 55 -10.52 2.74 6.68
C GLU A 55 -11.70 2.16 5.90
N HIS A 56 -11.91 2.63 4.67
CA HIS A 56 -13.02 2.21 3.82
C HIS A 56 -12.95 0.70 3.51
N HIS A 57 -11.74 0.20 3.23
CA HIS A 57 -11.53 -1.20 2.89
C HIS A 57 -11.66 -2.15 4.10
N LEU A 58 -11.24 -1.71 5.28
CA LEU A 58 -11.30 -2.52 6.49
C LEU A 58 -12.62 -2.36 7.26
N GLN A 59 -13.41 -1.33 6.93
CA GLN A 59 -14.65 -0.99 7.65
C GLN A 59 -14.43 -0.79 9.15
N ILE A 60 -13.29 -0.18 9.50
CA ILE A 60 -12.88 0.10 10.88
C ILE A 60 -13.11 1.58 11.16
N SER A 61 -13.82 1.90 12.25
CA SER A 61 -14.00 3.29 12.71
C SER A 61 -13.04 3.70 13.82
N ASP A 62 -12.29 2.75 14.38
CA ASP A 62 -11.29 3.00 15.42
C ASP A 62 -10.04 3.62 14.82
N SER A 63 -9.88 4.92 15.04
CA SER A 63 -8.75 5.70 14.54
C SER A 63 -7.41 5.24 15.10
N LEU A 64 -7.34 4.76 16.35
CA LEU A 64 -6.09 4.33 16.96
C LEU A 64 -5.65 2.96 16.43
N PHE A 65 -6.61 2.09 16.15
CA PHE A 65 -6.32 0.83 15.46
C PHE A 65 -5.92 1.06 14.00
N LEU A 66 -6.62 1.96 13.31
CA LEU A 66 -6.29 2.32 11.93
C LEU A 66 -4.88 2.93 11.82
N ASP A 67 -4.51 3.79 12.77
CA ASP A 67 -3.16 4.34 12.89
C ASP A 67 -2.11 3.23 13.07
N PHE A 68 -2.38 2.25 13.94
CA PHE A 68 -1.50 1.10 14.12
C PHE A 68 -1.34 0.28 12.83
N LEU A 69 -2.42 0.00 12.12
CA LEU A 69 -2.36 -0.74 10.86
C LEU A 69 -1.59 0.04 9.79
N SER A 70 -1.82 1.35 9.69
CA SER A 70 -1.09 2.23 8.77
C SER A 70 0.41 2.24 9.10
N TYR A 71 0.76 2.28 10.38
CA TYR A 71 2.14 2.18 10.86
C TYR A 71 2.81 0.87 10.44
N LEU A 72 2.11 -0.28 10.53
CA LEU A 72 2.65 -1.58 10.11
C LEU A 72 2.71 -1.75 8.59
N LEU A 73 1.77 -1.15 7.86
CA LEU A 73 1.61 -1.27 6.41
C LEU A 73 2.40 -0.22 5.63
N GLU A 74 3.30 0.53 6.27
CA GLU A 74 4.24 1.43 5.61
C GLU A 74 4.91 0.73 4.42
N ILE A 75 4.72 1.30 3.23
CA ILE A 75 5.13 0.69 1.95
C ILE A 75 6.65 0.59 1.91
N ASN A 76 7.35 1.65 2.31
CA ASN A 76 8.81 1.66 2.25
C ASN A 76 9.41 0.83 3.39
N PRO A 77 10.11 -0.28 3.10
CA PRO A 77 10.67 -1.14 4.12
C PRO A 77 11.72 -0.45 5.00
N LYS A 78 12.36 0.64 4.51
CA LYS A 78 13.30 1.44 5.31
C LYS A 78 12.60 2.24 6.41
N ARG A 79 11.32 2.59 6.21
CA ARG A 79 10.48 3.32 7.17
C ARG A 79 9.59 2.39 7.99
N ARG A 80 9.28 1.19 7.47
CA ARG A 80 8.44 0.21 8.15
C ARG A 80 9.01 -0.19 9.50
N PRO A 81 8.20 -0.20 10.57
CA PRO A 81 8.67 -0.60 11.88
C PRO A 81 9.05 -2.08 11.93
N ASN A 82 10.08 -2.39 12.71
CA ASN A 82 10.31 -3.76 13.15
C ASN A 82 9.38 -4.10 14.33
N ALA A 83 9.32 -5.39 14.67
CA ALA A 83 8.47 -5.89 15.75
C ALA A 83 8.68 -5.18 17.09
N ARG A 84 9.93 -4.85 17.45
CA ARG A 84 10.23 -4.16 18.72
C ARG A 84 9.59 -2.77 18.78
N TYR A 85 9.63 -2.02 17.69
CA TYR A 85 8.98 -0.71 17.61
C TYR A 85 7.45 -0.83 17.50
N ALA A 86 6.95 -1.79 16.73
CA ALA A 86 5.51 -2.08 16.64
C ALA A 86 4.88 -2.38 18.01
N LEU A 87 5.56 -3.15 18.86
CA LEU A 87 5.07 -3.48 20.21
C LEU A 87 4.95 -2.27 21.14
N GLN A 88 5.55 -1.13 20.79
CA GLN A 88 5.47 0.11 21.56
C GLN A 88 4.29 1.00 21.13
N HIS A 89 3.50 0.58 20.15
CA HIS A 89 2.41 1.39 19.63
C HIS A 89 1.29 1.61 20.67
N PRO A 90 0.76 2.84 20.83
CA PRO A 90 -0.25 3.15 21.86
C PRO A 90 -1.50 2.29 21.79
N TRP A 91 -1.90 1.86 20.58
CA TRP A 91 -3.03 0.95 20.37
C TRP A 91 -2.98 -0.31 21.25
N LEU A 92 -1.80 -0.92 21.39
CA LEU A 92 -1.64 -2.16 22.17
C LEU A 92 -1.83 -1.96 23.68
N SER A 93 -1.70 -0.71 24.15
CA SER A 93 -1.90 -0.34 25.55
C SER A 93 -3.24 0.36 25.79
N HIS A 94 -4.05 0.53 24.74
CA HIS A 94 -5.35 1.18 24.85
C HIS A 94 -6.36 0.23 25.50
N LEU A 95 -7.05 0.72 26.52
CA LEU A 95 -8.12 -0.02 27.18
C LEU A 95 -9.44 0.34 26.50
N TYR A 96 -10.00 -0.63 25.78
CA TYR A 96 -11.33 -0.50 25.22
C TYR A 96 -12.38 -0.83 26.29
N ASP A 97 -13.41 0.00 26.37
CA ASP A 97 -14.60 -0.33 27.15
C ASP A 97 -15.25 -1.57 26.50
N ILE A 98 -15.43 -2.63 27.30
CA ILE A 98 -16.09 -3.89 26.89
C ILE A 98 -17.57 -3.82 27.27
#